data_AF-A0AA88I8C3-F1
#
_entry.id   AF-A0AA88I8C3-F1
#
_cell.length_a   1.000
_cell.length_b   1.000
_cell.length_c   1.000
_cell.angle_alpha   90.00
_cell.angle_beta   90.00
_cell.angle_gamma   90.00
#
_symmetry.space_group_name_H-M   'P 1'
#
loop_
_entity.id
_entity.type
_entity.pdbx_description
1 polymer ?
#
loop_
_entity_poly.entity_id
_entity_poly.type
_entity_poly.pdbx_seq_one_letter_code
_entity_poly.pdbx_strand_id
1 'polypeptide(L)'
;MRNFLSRLTLTCSNQTHGCPAILTLERLEAHLLQCNFDPKRLITCQSGCGLTMPYEESVNHNCLESLKIEMESKLAIVQKENEVKISKLQSELDLLKANQTCTVFTDSRWLTNFEIVNVNSNFCLNSNWRLISRPVHLMLEVARECLSKSGCPLEMVNTLIQNSYESRWPPGLRSKKARRANQDRLTAYRCRYRYVRSPKFNFDLNIIMASDNTHMDQDIFVINPGFLVLYLNF
;
A
#
# COMPACT_ATOMS: atom_id res chain seq x y z
N MET A 1 26.89 64.04 -50.16
CA MET A 1 27.36 64.34 -48.79
C MET A 1 28.23 63.18 -48.32
N ARG A 2 29.47 63.42 -47.89
CA ARG A 2 30.37 62.35 -47.42
C ARG A 2 29.90 61.92 -46.03
N ASN A 3 29.53 60.64 -45.88
CA ASN A 3 29.13 60.08 -44.60
C ASN A 3 30.38 59.93 -43.71
N PHE A 4 30.51 60.78 -42.70
CA PHE A 4 31.66 60.79 -41.78
C PHE A 4 31.53 59.75 -40.65
N LEU A 5 30.37 59.12 -40.47
CA LEU A 5 30.14 58.10 -39.44
C LEU A 5 30.76 56.75 -39.81
N SER A 6 30.92 56.44 -41.10
CA SER A 6 31.54 55.18 -41.55
C SER A 6 33.04 55.08 -41.27
N ARG A 7 33.70 56.21 -40.95
CA ARG A 7 35.12 56.27 -40.55
C ARG A 7 35.32 56.35 -39.04
N LEU A 8 34.24 56.41 -38.26
CA LEU A 8 34.32 56.44 -36.80
C LEU A 8 34.72 55.05 -36.30
N THR A 9 35.88 54.99 -35.65
CA THR A 9 36.39 53.78 -35.00
C THR A 9 36.18 53.86 -33.50
N LEU A 10 35.63 52.81 -32.90
CA LEU A 10 35.33 52.67 -31.50
C LEU A 10 36.07 51.46 -30.93
N THR A 11 36.48 51.55 -29.66
CA THR A 11 36.98 50.39 -28.92
C THR A 11 35.81 49.61 -28.33
N CYS A 12 35.98 48.29 -28.20
CA CYS A 12 34.99 47.44 -27.54
C CYS A 12 34.81 47.85 -26.06
N SER A 13 33.58 47.77 -25.53
CA SER A 13 33.32 48.02 -24.10
C SER A 13 34.06 47.05 -23.18
N ASN A 14 34.37 45.84 -23.68
CA ASN A 14 35.13 44.82 -22.95
C ASN A 14 36.65 45.01 -23.10
N GLN A 15 37.11 46.18 -23.54
CA GLN A 15 38.54 46.51 -23.62
C GLN A 15 39.23 46.41 -22.25
N THR A 16 38.53 46.75 -21.17
CA THR A 16 38.99 46.58 -19.78
C THR A 16 39.22 45.10 -19.41
N HIS A 17 38.53 44.18 -20.08
CA HIS A 17 38.68 42.73 -19.92
C HIS A 17 39.65 42.12 -20.95
N GLY A 18 40.37 42.96 -21.70
CA GLY A 18 41.43 42.53 -22.61
C GLY A 18 41.01 42.43 -24.08
N CYS A 19 39.83 42.91 -24.46
CA CYS A 19 39.43 42.93 -25.87
C CYS A 19 40.23 43.98 -26.68
N PRO A 20 41.04 43.58 -27.69
CA PRO A 20 41.83 44.52 -28.48
C PRO A 20 41.07 45.08 -29.69
N ALA A 21 39.77 44.78 -29.83
CA ALA A 21 39.01 45.08 -31.03
C ALA A 21 38.75 46.59 -31.19
N ILE A 22 39.13 47.12 -32.35
CA ILE A 22 38.79 48.46 -32.82
C ILE A 22 37.85 48.28 -34.00
N LEU A 23 36.62 48.78 -33.89
CA LEU A 23 35.51 48.45 -34.78
C LEU A 23 34.84 49.72 -35.29
N THR A 24 34.21 49.64 -36.46
CA THR A 24 33.28 50.68 -36.91
C THR A 24 31.96 50.59 -36.15
N LEU A 25 31.19 51.67 -36.12
CA LEU A 25 29.89 51.73 -35.45
C LEU A 25 28.97 50.56 -35.88
N GLU A 26 28.95 50.23 -37.18
CA GLU A 26 28.13 49.16 -37.76
C GLU A 26 28.52 47.74 -37.28
N ARG A 27 29.79 47.52 -36.90
CA ARG A 27 30.31 46.20 -36.50
C ARG A 27 30.35 46.00 -34.98
N LEU A 28 30.13 47.07 -34.22
CA LEU A 28 30.25 47.04 -32.76
C LEU A 28 29.19 46.13 -32.11
N GLU A 29 27.92 46.27 -32.48
CA GLU A 29 26.84 45.44 -31.92
C GLU A 29 27.05 43.95 -32.20
N ALA A 30 27.37 43.59 -33.45
CA ALA A 30 27.63 42.20 -33.83
C ALA A 30 28.81 41.61 -33.05
N HIS A 31 29.86 42.39 -32.82
CA HIS A 31 31.00 41.96 -32.00
C HIS A 31 30.62 41.75 -30.54
N LEU A 32 29.85 42.66 -29.93
CA LEU A 32 29.48 42.57 -28.52
C LEU A 32 28.70 41.28 -28.21
N LEU A 33 27.83 40.83 -29.13
CA LEU A 33 27.09 39.57 -29.01
C LEU A 33 27.99 38.32 -29.01
N GLN A 34 29.21 38.42 -29.54
CA GLN A 34 30.13 37.28 -29.69
C GLN A 34 31.51 37.58 -29.10
N CYS A 35 31.62 38.58 -28.22
CA CYS A 35 32.90 39.02 -27.70
C CYS A 35 33.48 37.94 -26.80
N ASN A 36 34.66 37.42 -27.15
CA ASN A 36 35.34 36.39 -26.35
C ASN A 36 35.73 36.86 -24.94
N PHE A 37 35.79 38.19 -24.75
CA PHE A 37 36.17 38.85 -23.50
C PHE A 37 34.96 39.39 -22.72
N ASP A 38 33.74 39.03 -23.12
CA ASP A 38 32.54 39.32 -22.31
C ASP A 38 32.59 38.47 -21.01
N PRO A 39 32.66 39.09 -19.83
CA PRO A 39 32.69 38.39 -18.54
C PRO A 39 31.50 37.44 -18.34
N LYS A 40 30.33 37.81 -18.89
CA LYS A 40 29.08 37.06 -18.79
C LYS A 40 28.96 35.93 -19.81
N ARG A 41 29.89 35.83 -20.75
CA ARG A 41 29.88 34.79 -21.76
C ARG A 41 29.95 33.42 -21.09
N LEU A 42 28.96 32.59 -21.36
CA LEU A 42 28.94 31.22 -20.88
C LEU A 42 30.01 30.40 -21.60
N ILE A 43 30.87 29.75 -20.82
CA ILE A 43 31.88 28.81 -21.28
C ILE A 43 31.74 27.49 -20.54
N THR A 44 32.11 26.40 -21.22
CA THR A 44 32.27 25.11 -20.56
C THR A 44 33.62 25.07 -19.85
N CYS A 45 33.65 24.49 -18.66
CA CYS A 45 34.86 24.35 -17.87
C CYS A 45 35.97 23.66 -18.68
N GLN A 46 37.10 24.34 -18.82
CA GLN A 46 38.26 23.87 -19.58
C GLN A 46 39.05 22.77 -18.84
N SER A 47 38.88 22.68 -17.51
CA SER A 47 39.46 21.64 -16.66
C SER A 47 38.73 20.29 -16.76
N GLY A 48 37.65 20.21 -17.55
CA GLY A 48 37.03 18.95 -17.94
C GLY A 48 35.86 18.48 -17.08
N CYS A 49 35.35 19.27 -16.13
CA CYS A 49 34.15 18.88 -15.36
C CYS A 49 32.85 18.95 -16.17
N GLY A 50 32.86 19.61 -17.34
CA GLY A 50 31.72 19.70 -18.25
C GLY A 50 30.63 20.72 -17.85
N LEU A 51 30.76 21.39 -16.71
CA LEU A 51 29.83 22.44 -16.29
C LEU A 51 29.95 23.69 -17.14
N THR A 52 28.84 24.40 -17.32
CA THR A 52 28.78 25.67 -18.05
C THR A 52 28.63 26.83 -17.07
N MET A 53 29.45 27.86 -17.21
CA MET A 53 29.51 29.00 -16.29
C MET A 53 30.00 30.28 -17.01
N PRO A 54 29.78 31.48 -16.45
CA PRO A 54 30.35 32.71 -16.98
C PRO A 54 31.88 32.68 -17.05
N TYR A 55 32.46 33.36 -18.05
CA TYR A 55 33.90 33.43 -18.25
C TYR A 55 34.65 33.97 -17.03
N GLU A 56 34.11 34.98 -16.36
CA GLU A 56 34.71 35.56 -15.16
C GLU A 56 34.83 34.57 -13.98
N GLU A 57 33.87 33.65 -13.84
CA GLU A 57 33.86 32.66 -12.77
C GLU A 57 34.78 31.48 -13.06
N SER A 58 35.20 31.30 -14.32
CA SER A 58 36.05 30.17 -14.73
C SER A 58 37.42 30.15 -14.06
N VAL A 59 37.97 31.32 -13.71
CA VAL A 59 39.29 31.46 -13.09
C VAL A 59 39.28 30.93 -11.64
N ASN A 60 38.18 31.11 -10.93
CA ASN A 60 38.00 30.67 -9.54
C ASN A 60 37.14 29.40 -9.43
N HIS A 61 36.94 28.68 -10.53
CA HIS A 61 36.11 27.50 -10.57
C HIS A 61 36.78 26.31 -9.86
N ASN A 62 36.10 25.78 -8.84
CA ASN A 62 36.46 24.50 -8.23
C ASN A 62 35.58 23.38 -8.79
N CYS A 63 36.18 22.54 -9.65
CA CYS A 63 35.47 21.43 -10.29
C CYS A 63 34.87 20.45 -9.29
N LEU A 64 35.62 20.10 -8.23
CA LEU A 64 35.18 19.09 -7.27
C LEU A 64 33.98 19.56 -6.46
N GLU A 65 34.02 20.81 -6.00
CA GLU A 65 32.91 21.39 -5.23
C GLU A 65 31.66 21.52 -6.10
N SER A 66 31.82 22.02 -7.33
CA SER A 66 30.70 22.20 -8.24
C SER A 66 30.04 20.87 -8.63
N LEU A 67 30.84 19.84 -8.93
CA LEU A 67 30.35 18.49 -9.22
C LEU A 67 29.68 17.85 -8.00
N LYS A 68 30.22 18.06 -6.80
CA LYS A 68 29.63 17.57 -5.56
C LYS A 68 28.23 18.15 -5.34
N ILE A 69 28.08 19.47 -5.48
CA ILE A 69 26.78 20.16 -5.37
C ILE A 69 25.79 19.62 -6.42
N GLU A 70 26.23 19.46 -7.67
CA GLU A 70 25.37 18.92 -8.73
C GLU A 70 24.94 17.48 -8.43
N MET A 71 25.86 16.65 -7.93
CA MET A 71 25.59 15.26 -7.57
C MET A 71 24.63 15.16 -6.38
N GLU A 72 24.82 15.96 -5.34
CA GLU A 72 23.91 16.05 -4.18
C GLU A 72 22.50 16.47 -4.61
N SER A 73 22.40 17.45 -5.51
CA SER A 73 21.12 17.88 -6.10
C SER A 73 20.44 16.74 -6.88
N LYS A 74 21.18 16.04 -7.74
CA LYS A 74 20.65 14.89 -8.50
C LYS A 74 20.22 13.74 -7.58
N LEU A 75 21.00 13.44 -6.54
CA LEU A 75 20.66 12.42 -5.56
C LEU A 75 19.37 12.77 -4.81
N ALA A 76 19.19 14.04 -4.40
CA ALA A 76 17.98 14.49 -3.75
C ALA A 76 16.73 14.35 -4.65
N ILE A 77 16.86 14.68 -5.94
CA ILE A 77 15.78 14.49 -6.93
C ILE A 77 15.40 13.00 -7.05
N VAL A 78 16.39 12.13 -7.25
CA VAL A 78 16.16 10.68 -7.38
C VAL A 78 15.56 10.08 -6.12
N GLN A 79 16.01 10.51 -4.93
CA GLN A 79 15.44 10.07 -3.66
C GLN A 79 13.95 10.42 -3.57
N LYS A 80 13.60 11.67 -3.89
CA LYS A 80 12.20 12.14 -3.87
C LYS A 80 11.32 11.40 -4.88
N GLU A 81 11.83 11.14 -6.09
CA GLU A 81 11.11 10.34 -7.09
C GLU A 81 10.85 8.90 -6.61
N ASN A 82 11.84 8.30 -5.95
CA ASN A 82 11.71 6.95 -5.40
C ASN A 82 10.70 6.91 -4.25
N GLU A 83 10.68 7.90 -3.36
CA GLU A 83 9.68 8.00 -2.29
C GLU A 83 8.25 8.04 -2.86
N VAL A 84 8.03 8.84 -3.90
CA VAL A 84 6.72 8.92 -4.58
C VAL A 84 6.36 7.59 -5.25
N LYS A 85 7.31 6.93 -5.93
CA LYS A 85 7.07 5.60 -6.54
C LYS A 85 6.75 4.54 -5.50
N ILE A 86 7.49 4.51 -4.38
CA ILE A 86 7.26 3.58 -3.27
C ILE A 86 5.87 3.81 -2.68
N SER A 87 5.48 5.06 -2.43
CA SER A 87 4.15 5.38 -1.88
C SER A 87 3.01 4.93 -2.81
N LYS A 88 3.17 5.12 -4.13
CA LYS A 88 2.20 4.62 -5.13
C LYS A 88 2.11 3.10 -5.14
N LEU A 89 3.25 2.42 -5.21
CA LEU A 89 3.31 0.95 -5.20
C LEU A 89 2.73 0.36 -3.90
N GLN A 90 2.97 1.00 -2.76
CA GLN A 90 2.36 0.62 -1.48
C GLN A 90 0.83 0.76 -1.53
N SER A 91 0.32 1.87 -2.08
CA SER A 91 -1.12 2.10 -2.24
C SER A 91 -1.77 1.06 -3.18
N GLU A 92 -1.12 0.73 -4.29
CA GLU A 92 -1.57 -0.32 -5.21
C GLU A 92 -1.55 -1.70 -4.54
N LEU A 93 -0.51 -2.01 -3.77
CA LEU A 93 -0.42 -3.25 -3.02
C LEU A 93 -1.57 -3.39 -2.02
N ASP A 94 -1.92 -2.31 -1.32
CA ASP A 94 -3.03 -2.32 -0.35
C ASP A 94 -4.39 -2.54 -1.02
N LEU A 95 -4.61 -1.93 -2.20
CA LEU A 95 -5.80 -2.17 -3.02
C LEU A 95 -5.85 -3.62 -3.52
N LEU A 96 -4.73 -4.16 -4.00
CA LEU A 96 -4.64 -5.54 -4.46
C LEU A 96 -4.87 -6.53 -3.31
N LYS A 97 -4.32 -6.27 -2.12
CA LYS A 97 -4.58 -7.07 -0.92
C LYS A 97 -6.06 -7.02 -0.53
N ALA A 98 -6.70 -5.86 -0.58
CA ALA A 98 -8.13 -5.72 -0.30
C ALA A 98 -9.02 -6.49 -1.31
N ASN A 99 -8.63 -6.50 -2.58
CA ASN A 99 -9.34 -7.25 -3.62
C ASN A 99 -9.06 -8.76 -3.55
N GLN A 100 -7.85 -9.16 -3.17
CA GLN A 100 -7.47 -10.55 -2.96
C GLN A 100 -8.13 -11.13 -1.71
N THR A 101 -8.30 -10.33 -0.65
CA THR A 101 -9.11 -10.74 0.51
C THR A 101 -10.59 -10.85 0.14
N CYS A 102 -11.10 -10.13 -0.86
CA CYS A 102 -12.48 -10.34 -1.32
C CYS A 102 -12.65 -11.59 -2.20
N THR A 103 -11.64 -11.99 -2.99
CA THR A 103 -11.76 -13.11 -3.94
C THR A 103 -11.38 -14.48 -3.35
N VAL A 104 -10.42 -14.54 -2.42
CA VAL A 104 -10.04 -15.79 -1.74
C VAL A 104 -11.02 -16.16 -0.60
N PHE A 105 -11.70 -15.16 -0.02
CA PHE A 105 -12.56 -15.37 1.14
C PHE A 105 -14.02 -15.65 0.78
N THR A 106 -14.43 -15.42 -0.47
CA THR A 106 -15.79 -15.72 -0.96
C THR A 106 -15.98 -17.20 -1.27
N ASP A 107 -14.90 -17.92 -1.59
CA ASP A 107 -14.95 -19.33 -1.91
C ASP A 107 -14.59 -20.18 -0.69
N SER A 108 -15.57 -20.87 -0.10
CA SER A 108 -15.37 -21.75 1.07
C SER A 108 -15.02 -23.19 0.70
N ARG A 109 -14.72 -23.48 -0.58
CA ARG A 109 -14.37 -24.84 -1.07
C ARG A 109 -13.09 -25.40 -0.45
N TRP A 110 -12.22 -24.58 0.11
CA TRP A 110 -11.05 -25.03 0.87
C TRP A 110 -11.41 -25.73 2.19
N LEU A 111 -12.65 -25.65 2.70
CA LEU A 111 -13.11 -26.45 3.86
C LEU A 111 -13.46 -27.90 3.46
N THR A 112 -12.52 -28.58 2.79
CA THR A 112 -12.72 -29.92 2.19
C THR A 112 -13.10 -31.01 3.20
N ASN A 113 -12.75 -30.83 4.48
CA ASN A 113 -12.99 -31.77 5.58
C ASN A 113 -14.12 -31.32 6.54
N PHE A 114 -15.02 -30.44 6.09
CA PHE A 114 -16.19 -30.01 6.84
C PHE A 114 -17.46 -30.34 6.07
N GLU A 115 -18.44 -30.91 6.76
CA GLU A 115 -19.74 -31.20 6.16
C GLU A 115 -20.59 -29.92 6.10
N ILE A 116 -21.23 -29.66 4.95
CA ILE A 116 -22.20 -28.58 4.84
C ILE A 116 -23.53 -29.10 5.35
N VAL A 117 -24.02 -28.50 6.43
CA VAL A 117 -25.22 -28.93 7.12
C VAL A 117 -26.13 -27.73 7.33
N ASN A 118 -27.44 -27.92 7.14
CA ASN A 118 -28.42 -26.95 7.63
C ASN A 118 -28.47 -27.07 9.16
N VAL A 119 -28.42 -25.96 9.87
CA VAL A 119 -28.52 -25.97 11.34
C VAL A 119 -29.72 -26.81 11.84
N ASN A 120 -30.81 -26.87 11.09
CA ASN A 120 -31.98 -27.69 11.42
C ASN A 120 -31.80 -29.21 11.25
N SER A 121 -30.87 -29.67 10.41
CA SER A 121 -30.74 -31.09 10.05
C SER A 121 -29.83 -31.91 10.97
N ASN A 122 -28.96 -31.27 11.76
CA ASN A 122 -28.14 -31.97 12.76
C ASN A 122 -28.37 -31.41 14.15
N PHE A 123 -28.47 -32.34 15.10
CA PHE A 123 -28.74 -32.24 16.54
C PHE A 123 -28.02 -31.13 17.35
N CYS A 124 -27.17 -30.29 16.76
CA CYS A 124 -26.27 -29.37 17.46
C CYS A 124 -26.93 -28.11 18.02
N LEU A 125 -28.13 -27.72 17.56
CA LEU A 125 -28.72 -26.42 17.91
C LEU A 125 -30.15 -26.48 18.47
N ASN A 126 -30.74 -27.68 18.59
CA ASN A 126 -32.13 -27.84 19.02
C ASN A 126 -32.34 -27.96 20.54
N SER A 127 -31.30 -28.22 21.34
CA SER A 127 -31.45 -28.39 22.79
C SER A 127 -30.49 -27.49 23.55
N ASN A 128 -30.95 -26.28 23.86
CA ASN A 128 -30.42 -25.33 24.85
C ASN A 128 -29.29 -24.36 24.45
N TRP A 129 -28.88 -24.26 23.18
CA TRP A 129 -27.97 -23.21 22.69
C TRP A 129 -26.83 -22.88 23.66
N ARG A 130 -26.13 -23.91 24.18
CA ARG A 130 -24.97 -23.79 25.09
C ARG A 130 -23.73 -23.35 24.31
N LEU A 131 -23.88 -22.28 23.54
CA LEU A 131 -22.83 -21.67 22.73
C LEU A 131 -21.70 -21.21 23.64
N ILE A 132 -20.47 -21.55 23.26
CA ILE A 132 -19.30 -21.08 23.97
C ILE A 132 -18.98 -19.68 23.45
N SER A 133 -19.51 -18.66 24.13
CA SER A 133 -19.26 -17.25 23.79
C SER A 133 -17.84 -16.77 24.14
N ARG A 134 -17.14 -17.51 25.00
CA ARG A 134 -15.76 -17.25 25.43
C ARG A 134 -14.97 -18.56 25.45
N PRO A 135 -14.45 -18.99 24.30
CA PRO A 135 -13.70 -20.24 24.20
C PRO A 135 -12.36 -20.16 24.94
N VAL A 136 -12.00 -21.25 25.62
CA VAL A 136 -10.71 -21.38 26.31
C VAL A 136 -9.59 -21.52 25.28
N HIS A 137 -8.40 -21.01 25.61
CA HIS A 137 -7.23 -21.02 24.71
C HIS A 137 -6.96 -22.38 24.06
N LEU A 138 -7.00 -23.44 24.85
CA LEU A 138 -6.73 -24.79 24.36
C LEU A 138 -7.77 -25.28 23.31
N MET A 139 -9.04 -24.85 23.43
CA MET A 139 -10.05 -25.16 22.42
C MET A 139 -9.78 -24.42 21.11
N LEU A 140 -9.28 -23.19 21.20
CA LEU A 140 -8.91 -22.38 20.03
C LEU A 140 -7.67 -22.93 19.33
N GLU A 141 -6.71 -23.48 20.07
CA GLU A 141 -5.55 -24.17 19.48
C GLU A 141 -5.98 -25.40 18.67
N VAL A 142 -6.87 -26.23 19.24
CA VAL A 142 -7.39 -27.41 18.54
C VAL A 142 -8.23 -26.99 17.32
N ALA A 143 -9.06 -25.95 17.44
CA ALA A 143 -9.84 -25.42 16.32
C ALA A 143 -8.93 -24.88 15.20
N ARG A 144 -7.86 -24.14 15.56
CA ARG A 144 -6.85 -23.63 14.64
C ARG A 144 -6.17 -24.78 13.88
N GLU A 145 -5.76 -25.83 14.57
CA GLU A 145 -5.16 -27.01 13.94
C GLU A 145 -6.13 -27.70 12.97
N CYS A 146 -7.41 -27.85 13.35
CA CYS A 146 -8.42 -28.44 12.48
C CYS A 146 -8.65 -27.64 11.20
N LEU A 147 -8.66 -26.31 11.29
CA LEU A 147 -8.80 -25.41 10.15
C LEU A 147 -7.57 -25.46 9.25
N SER A 148 -6.36 -25.39 9.81
CA SER A 148 -5.12 -25.49 9.02
C SER A 148 -5.04 -26.81 8.24
N LYS A 149 -5.41 -27.93 8.88
CA LYS A 149 -5.44 -29.26 8.23
C LYS A 149 -6.52 -29.39 7.14
N SER A 150 -7.50 -28.50 7.09
CA SER A 150 -8.52 -28.51 6.02
C SER A 150 -8.02 -27.87 4.73
N GLY A 151 -6.90 -27.14 4.76
CA GLY A 151 -6.43 -26.31 3.63
C GLY A 151 -6.86 -24.85 3.74
N CYS A 152 -7.34 -24.41 4.90
CA CYS A 152 -7.70 -23.02 5.16
C CYS A 152 -6.47 -22.10 5.10
N PRO A 153 -6.51 -20.98 4.35
CA PRO A 153 -5.44 -19.98 4.37
C PRO A 153 -5.19 -19.47 5.79
N LEU A 154 -3.91 -19.30 6.18
CA LEU A 154 -3.55 -18.94 7.56
C LEU A 154 -4.22 -17.64 8.05
N GLU A 155 -4.31 -16.63 7.19
CA GLU A 155 -5.03 -15.38 7.49
C GLU A 155 -6.50 -15.64 7.83
N MET A 156 -7.18 -16.48 7.05
CA MET A 156 -8.56 -16.89 7.30
C MET A 156 -8.70 -17.65 8.62
N VAL A 157 -7.78 -18.56 8.94
CA VAL A 157 -7.77 -19.25 10.24
C VAL A 157 -7.70 -18.24 11.39
N ASN A 158 -6.78 -17.28 11.31
CA ASN A 158 -6.61 -16.26 12.33
C ASN A 158 -7.86 -15.39 12.47
N THR A 159 -8.46 -14.96 11.36
CA THR A 159 -9.71 -14.18 11.35
C THR A 159 -10.87 -14.96 11.96
N LEU A 160 -11.10 -16.21 11.57
CA LEU A 160 -12.19 -17.05 12.10
C LEU A 160 -12.03 -17.33 13.60
N ILE A 161 -10.80 -17.57 14.06
CA ILE A 161 -10.49 -17.75 15.48
C ILE A 161 -10.75 -16.46 16.27
N GLN A 162 -10.37 -15.28 15.75
CA GLN A 162 -10.71 -14.01 16.39
C GLN A 162 -12.23 -13.77 16.41
N ASN A 163 -12.93 -14.19 15.37
CA ASN A 163 -14.39 -14.08 15.25
C ASN A 163 -15.14 -15.15 16.08
N SER A 164 -14.45 -15.95 16.89
CA SER A 164 -15.08 -16.91 17.80
C SER A 164 -15.60 -16.27 19.09
N TYR A 165 -15.10 -15.09 19.44
CA TYR A 165 -15.51 -14.39 20.66
C TYR A 165 -16.82 -13.63 20.45
N GLU A 166 -17.70 -13.67 21.45
CA GLU A 166 -19.00 -12.98 21.43
C GLU A 166 -18.90 -11.48 21.15
N SER A 167 -17.81 -10.82 21.56
CA SER A 167 -17.57 -9.40 21.25
C SER A 167 -17.45 -9.12 19.75
N ARG A 168 -17.04 -10.10 18.95
CA ARG A 168 -16.86 -10.00 17.50
C ARG A 168 -18.00 -10.63 16.70
N TRP A 169 -18.99 -11.23 17.36
CA TRP A 169 -20.14 -11.78 16.67
C TRP A 169 -21.05 -10.70 16.06
N PRO A 170 -21.88 -11.07 15.06
CA PRO A 170 -22.90 -10.20 14.50
C PRO A 170 -23.81 -9.59 15.58
N PRO A 171 -24.38 -8.38 15.38
CA PRO A 171 -25.25 -7.73 16.35
C PRO A 171 -26.40 -8.62 16.87
N GLY A 172 -26.99 -9.43 15.99
CA GLY A 172 -28.07 -10.37 16.32
C GLY A 172 -27.65 -11.51 17.28
N LEU A 173 -26.34 -11.73 17.46
CA LEU A 173 -25.77 -12.80 18.29
C LEU A 173 -24.90 -12.29 19.45
N ARG A 174 -24.52 -11.01 19.46
CA ARG A 174 -23.52 -10.42 20.37
C ARG A 174 -23.91 -10.43 21.85
N SER A 175 -25.16 -10.70 22.19
CA SER A 175 -25.60 -10.82 23.58
C SER A 175 -26.53 -12.00 23.80
N LYS A 176 -26.55 -12.53 25.03
CA LYS A 176 -27.49 -13.59 25.43
C LYS A 176 -28.96 -13.20 25.18
N LYS A 177 -29.31 -11.91 25.35
CA LYS A 177 -30.65 -11.38 25.07
C LYS A 177 -30.95 -11.44 23.57
N ALA A 178 -30.03 -10.98 22.72
CA ALA A 178 -30.18 -11.01 21.27
C ALA A 178 -30.31 -12.44 20.75
N ARG A 179 -29.50 -13.38 21.26
CA ARG A 179 -29.58 -14.80 20.89
C ARG A 179 -30.93 -15.44 21.24
N ARG A 180 -31.49 -15.10 22.41
CA ARG A 180 -32.83 -15.57 22.81
C ARG A 180 -33.93 -14.97 21.95
N ALA A 181 -33.86 -13.67 21.66
CA ALA A 181 -34.85 -12.99 20.84
C ALA A 181 -34.86 -13.48 19.39
N ASN A 182 -33.70 -13.87 18.87
CA ASN A 182 -33.53 -14.30 17.48
C ASN A 182 -33.53 -15.81 17.29
N GLN A 183 -33.92 -16.59 18.31
CA GLN A 183 -33.77 -18.05 18.33
C GLN A 183 -34.31 -18.73 17.06
N ASP A 184 -35.47 -18.32 16.57
CA ASP A 184 -36.08 -18.88 15.35
C ASP A 184 -35.23 -18.61 14.11
N ARG A 185 -34.64 -17.42 14.02
CA ARG A 185 -33.76 -17.02 12.89
C ARG A 185 -32.46 -17.82 12.89
N LEU A 186 -31.98 -18.25 14.06
CA LEU A 186 -30.74 -19.01 14.16
C LEU A 186 -30.86 -20.38 13.49
N THR A 187 -32.07 -20.94 13.43
CA THR A 187 -32.30 -22.23 12.79
C THR A 187 -32.10 -22.21 11.27
N ALA A 188 -32.10 -21.01 10.67
CA ALA A 188 -31.98 -20.81 9.23
C ALA A 188 -30.52 -20.73 8.73
N TYR A 189 -29.52 -20.73 9.63
CA TYR A 189 -28.12 -20.71 9.20
C TYR A 189 -27.73 -22.01 8.46
N ARG A 190 -26.85 -21.86 7.47
CA ARG A 190 -26.05 -22.95 6.92
C ARG A 190 -24.68 -22.91 7.58
N CYS A 191 -24.26 -24.02 8.16
CA CYS A 191 -22.95 -24.14 8.78
C CYS A 191 -22.11 -25.22 8.12
N ARG A 192 -20.79 -25.03 8.19
CA ARG A 192 -19.80 -26.06 7.93
C ARG A 192 -19.41 -26.66 9.26
N TYR A 193 -19.77 -27.92 9.43
CA TYR A 193 -19.73 -28.65 10.67
C TYR A 193 -18.55 -29.62 10.72
N ARG A 194 -17.94 -29.74 11.90
CA ARG A 194 -17.00 -30.80 12.23
C ARG A 194 -17.05 -31.13 13.71
N TYR A 195 -17.24 -32.40 14.04
CA TYR A 195 -17.05 -32.88 15.41
C TYR A 195 -15.55 -32.96 15.73
N VAL A 196 -15.15 -32.40 16.87
CA VAL A 196 -13.77 -32.39 17.34
C VAL A 196 -13.66 -33.17 18.63
N ARG A 197 -12.92 -34.29 18.55
CA ARG A 197 -12.57 -35.13 19.71
C ARG A 197 -11.13 -34.85 20.12
N SER A 198 -10.92 -34.45 21.37
CA SER A 198 -9.58 -34.27 21.95
C SER A 198 -9.46 -35.00 23.30
N PRO A 199 -8.23 -35.26 23.79
CA PRO A 199 -8.04 -35.92 25.08
C PRO A 199 -8.66 -35.16 26.28
N LYS A 200 -8.85 -33.84 26.15
CA LYS A 200 -9.28 -32.97 27.26
C LYS A 200 -10.72 -32.47 27.12
N PHE A 201 -11.27 -32.43 25.90
CA PHE A 201 -12.62 -31.95 25.62
C PHE A 201 -13.14 -32.47 24.28
N ASN A 202 -14.46 -32.66 24.21
CA ASN A 202 -15.19 -32.97 23.00
C ASN A 202 -16.14 -31.81 22.69
N PHE A 203 -16.11 -31.32 21.46
CA PHE A 203 -16.94 -30.18 21.07
C PHE A 203 -17.22 -30.19 19.57
N ASP A 204 -18.32 -29.58 19.20
CA ASP A 204 -18.67 -29.29 17.82
C ASP A 204 -18.05 -27.97 17.36
N LEU A 205 -17.40 -28.01 16.21
CA LEU A 205 -16.84 -26.86 15.51
C LEU A 205 -17.77 -26.49 14.35
N ASN A 206 -18.43 -25.34 14.47
CA ASN A 206 -19.34 -24.84 13.43
C ASN A 206 -18.76 -23.55 12.84
N ILE A 207 -18.64 -23.50 11.52
CA ILE A 207 -18.19 -22.33 10.78
C ILE A 207 -19.38 -21.78 10.01
N ILE A 208 -19.71 -20.52 10.22
CA ILE A 208 -20.78 -19.81 9.52
C ILE A 208 -20.11 -18.81 8.59
N MET A 209 -20.05 -19.15 7.29
CA MET A 209 -19.46 -18.30 6.26
C MET A 209 -20.51 -17.34 5.69
N ALA A 210 -20.10 -16.12 5.37
CA ALA A 210 -20.98 -15.13 4.78
C ALA A 210 -21.47 -15.54 3.39
N SER A 211 -20.57 -16.14 2.60
CA SER A 211 -20.87 -16.68 1.27
C SER A 211 -21.91 -17.79 1.27
N ASP A 212 -21.94 -18.63 2.32
CA ASP A 212 -22.91 -19.73 2.47
C ASP A 212 -24.27 -19.25 3.02
N ASN A 213 -24.36 -18.00 3.50
CA ASN A 213 -25.51 -17.43 4.22
C ASN A 213 -26.01 -16.10 3.63
N THR A 214 -25.96 -15.95 2.30
CA THR A 214 -26.45 -14.75 1.59
C THR A 214 -27.95 -14.51 1.76
N HIS A 215 -28.72 -15.54 2.14
CA HIS A 215 -30.14 -15.45 2.47
C HIS A 215 -30.43 -14.83 3.84
N MET A 216 -29.41 -14.72 4.71
CA MET A 216 -29.52 -14.06 6.02
C MET A 216 -29.19 -12.56 5.89
N ASP A 217 -29.75 -11.74 6.76
CA ASP A 217 -29.44 -10.31 6.83
C ASP A 217 -27.95 -10.11 7.16
N GLN A 218 -27.23 -9.49 6.23
CA GLN A 218 -25.77 -9.38 6.29
C GLN A 218 -25.29 -8.38 7.34
N ASP A 219 -26.12 -7.41 7.74
CA ASP A 219 -25.74 -6.39 8.72
C ASP A 219 -26.01 -6.85 10.16
N ILE A 220 -27.01 -7.73 10.33
CA ILE A 220 -27.48 -8.17 11.64
C ILE A 220 -26.94 -9.55 12.03
N PHE A 221 -26.87 -10.48 11.08
CA PHE A 221 -26.69 -11.91 11.37
C PHE A 221 -25.41 -12.51 10.80
N VAL A 222 -24.65 -11.77 9.99
CA VAL A 222 -23.44 -12.30 9.35
C VAL A 222 -22.30 -11.31 9.55
N ILE A 223 -21.06 -11.79 9.48
CA ILE A 223 -19.87 -10.96 9.35
C ILE A 223 -18.97 -11.53 8.26
N ASN A 224 -18.30 -10.67 7.50
CA ASN A 224 -17.34 -11.10 6.48
C ASN A 224 -15.98 -11.40 7.15
N PRO A 225 -15.31 -12.53 6.84
CA PRO A 225 -15.72 -13.61 5.93
C PRO A 225 -16.66 -14.65 6.54
N GLY A 226 -16.69 -14.69 7.85
CA GLY A 226 -17.51 -15.61 8.63
C GLY A 226 -17.11 -15.55 10.10
N PHE A 227 -17.76 -16.41 10.89
CA PHE A 227 -17.46 -16.54 12.30
C PHE A 227 -17.53 -17.99 12.76
N LEU A 228 -16.86 -18.25 13.87
CA LEU A 228 -16.74 -19.58 14.46
C LEU A 228 -17.64 -19.70 15.68
N VAL A 229 -18.33 -20.82 15.78
CA VAL A 229 -19.20 -21.16 16.90
C VAL A 229 -18.81 -22.53 17.43
N LEU A 230 -18.50 -22.60 18.73
CA LEU A 230 -18.17 -23.85 19.42
C LEU A 230 -19.31 -24.28 20.35
N TYR A 231 -19.51 -25.59 20.46
CA TYR A 231 -20.53 -26.20 21.33
C TYR A 231 -19.98 -27.41 22.08
N LEU A 232 -20.19 -27.51 23.40
CA LEU A 232 -19.77 -28.66 24.18
C LEU A 232 -20.78 -29.81 24.06
N ASN A 233 -20.29 -30.99 23.65
CA ASN A 233 -21.06 -32.22 23.71
C ASN A 233 -20.80 -32.87 25.07
N PHE A 234 -21.84 -32.95 25.91
CA PHE A 234 -21.84 -33.68 27.17
C PHE A 234 -22.46 -35.05 26.97
#